data_AF-A0A920JLN2-F1
#
_entry.id   AF-A0A920JLN2-F1
#
_cell.length_a   1.000
_cell.length_b   1.000
_cell.length_c   1.000
_cell.angle_alpha   90.00
_cell.angle_beta   90.00
_cell.angle_gamma   90.00
#
_symmetry.space_group_name_H-M   'P 1'
#
loop_
_entity.id
_entity.type
_entity.pdbx_description
1 polymer ?
#
loop_
_entity_poly.entity_id
_entity_poly.type
_entity_poly.pdbx_seq_one_letter_code
_entity_poly.pdbx_strand_id
1 'polypeptide(L)' 'MPAKSIYLDRLNKYDGIKKRLISQSEFLQLTGRAGRRGIDDKGMLFFRLIKILIQNGTLICFLWNQVA' A
#
# COMPACT_ATOMS: atom_id res chain seq x y z
N MET A 1 -14.30 -6.77 -3.67
CA MET A 1 -13.65 -7.65 -4.68
C MET A 1 -12.16 -7.73 -4.35
N PRO A 2 -11.62 -8.91 -4.03
CA PRO A 2 -10.19 -9.13 -3.80
C PRO A 2 -9.42 -9.28 -5.13
N ALA A 3 -8.19 -8.77 -5.18
CA ALA A 3 -7.31 -8.84 -6.36
C ALA A 3 -6.05 -9.63 -6.03
N LYS A 4 -5.42 -10.25 -7.04
CA LYS A 4 -4.15 -10.97 -6.84
C LYS A 4 -3.03 -10.02 -6.39
N SER A 5 -2.95 -8.85 -7.02
CA SER A 5 -1.97 -7.82 -6.71
C SER A 5 -2.58 -6.43 -6.80
N ILE A 6 -1.95 -5.48 -6.10
CA ILE A 6 -2.33 -4.08 -6.10
C ILE A 6 -1.13 -3.24 -6.51
N TYR A 7 -1.37 -2.28 -7.41
CA TYR A 7 -0.38 -1.30 -7.84
C TYR A 7 -0.83 0.11 -7.46
N LEU A 8 -0.04 0.80 -6.64
CA LEU A 8 -0.27 2.20 -6.28
C LEU A 8 0.69 3.10 -7.07
N ASP A 9 0.15 3.89 -8.00
CA ASP A 9 0.98 4.82 -8.78
C ASP A 9 1.43 6.03 -7.94
N ARG A 10 0.62 6.48 -6.98
CA ARG A 10 0.93 7.61 -6.10
C ARG A 10 0.35 7.38 -4.70
N LEU A 11 1.09 7.83 -3.69
CA LEU A 11 0.67 7.80 -2.28
C LEU A 11 -0.06 9.08 -1.85
N ASN A 12 -0.47 9.92 -2.81
CA ASN A 12 -1.15 11.19 -2.55
C ASN A 12 -2.60 11.09 -2.99
N LYS A 13 -3.51 11.35 -2.05
CA LYS A 13 -4.95 11.48 -2.30
C LYS A 13 -5.31 12.96 -2.44
N TYR A 14 -6.22 13.27 -3.36
CA TYR A 14 -6.79 14.62 -3.50
C TYR A 14 -8.16 14.65 -2.83
N ASP A 15 -8.34 15.49 -1.81
CA ASP A 15 -9.62 15.63 -1.10
C ASP A 15 -10.48 16.78 -1.68
N GLY A 16 -10.21 17.24 -2.90
CA GLY A 16 -10.93 18.36 -3.53
C GLY A 16 -10.33 19.74 -3.25
N ILE A 17 -9.52 19.89 -2.20
CA ILE A 17 -8.86 21.17 -1.84
C ILE A 17 -7.35 21.06 -2.03
N LYS A 18 -6.73 20.03 -1.44
CA LYS A 18 -5.28 19.80 -1.48
C LYS A 18 -4.97 18.34 -1.71
N LYS A 19 -3.75 18.10 -2.21
CA LYS A 19 -3.17 16.75 -2.25
C LYS A 19 -2.53 16.47 -0.91
N ARG A 20 -2.99 15.44 -0.20
CA ARG A 20 -2.40 14.96 1.05
C ARG A 20 -1.89 13.54 0.89
N LEU A 21 -0.98 13.13 1.76
CA LEU A 21 -0.57 11.73 1.86
C LEU A 21 -1.75 10.86 2.33
N ILE A 22 -1.83 9.66 1.78
CA ILE A 22 -2.78 8.62 2.20
C ILE A 22 -2.51 8.29 3.67
N SER A 23 -3.57 8.20 4.48
CA SER A 23 -3.44 7.80 5.89
C SER A 23 -3.13 6.30 6.01
N GLN A 24 -2.55 5.89 7.12
CA GLN A 24 -2.24 4.48 7.39
C GLN A 24 -3.49 3.57 7.27
N SER A 25 -4.66 4.07 7.70
CA SER A 25 -5.92 3.33 7.62
C SER A 25 -6.38 3.12 6.17
N GLU A 26 -6.31 4.16 5.34
CA GLU A 26 -6.62 4.10 3.91
C GLU A 26 -5.63 3.16 3.19
N PHE A 27 -4.35 3.22 3.55
CA PHE A 27 -3.34 2.30 3.03
C PHE A 27 -3.66 0.85 3.39
N LEU A 28 -3.99 0.56 4.65
CA LEU A 28 -4.36 -0.79 5.10
C LEU A 28 -5.63 -1.31 4.40
N GLN A 29 -6.62 -0.44 4.18
CA GLN A 29 -7.84 -0.80 3.46
C GLN A 29 -7.58 -1.11 1.98
N LEU A 30 -6.65 -0.39 1.35
CA LEU A 30 -6.23 -0.67 -0.02
C LEU A 30 -5.47 -1.99 -0.08
N THR A 31 -4.40 -2.13 0.70
CA THR A 31 -3.51 -3.30 0.68
C THR A 31 -4.21 -4.58 1.16
N GLY A 32 -5.17 -4.47 2.07
CA GLY A 32 -5.99 -5.58 2.56
C GLY A 32 -6.88 -6.24 1.50
N ARG A 33 -6.96 -5.68 0.28
CA ARG A 33 -7.61 -6.31 -0.86
C ARG A 33 -6.67 -7.15 -1.73
N ALA A 34 -5.36 -7.15 -1.44
CA ALA A 34 -4.37 -7.96 -2.15
C ALA A 34 -4.36 -9.39 -1.60
N GLY A 35 -4.38 -10.36 -2.50
CA GLY A 35 -4.41 -11.80 -2.19
C GLY A 35 -5.83 -12.34 -2.19
N ARG A 36 -6.09 -13.36 -3.03
CA ARG A 36 -7.35 -14.10 -3.03
C ARG A 36 -7.19 -15.32 -2.14
N ARG A 37 -7.99 -15.39 -1.07
CA ARG A 37 -8.01 -16.53 -0.13
C ARG A 37 -8.26 -17.84 -0.89
N GLY A 38 -7.41 -18.83 -0.66
CA GLY A 38 -7.54 -20.18 -1.23
C GLY A 38 -7.04 -20.36 -2.66
N ILE A 39 -6.49 -19.31 -3.30
CA ILE A 39 -5.94 -19.39 -4.67
C ILE A 39 -4.51 -18.86 -4.72
N ASP A 40 -4.23 -17.74 -4.05
CA ASP A 40 -2.91 -17.12 -4.05
C ASP A 40 -2.22 -17.34 -2.68
N ASP A 41 -0.98 -17.85 -2.68
CA ASP A 41 -0.21 -18.10 -1.44
C ASP A 41 0.15 -16.81 -0.70
N LYS A 42 0.33 -15.72 -1.45
CA LYS A 42 0.73 -14.39 -0.93
C LYS A 42 0.06 -13.29 -1.73
N GLY A 43 -0.38 -12.23 -1.04
CA GLY A 43 -0.81 -10.98 -1.67
C GLY A 43 0.39 -10.10 -2.00
N MET A 44 0.45 -9.58 -3.22
CA MET A 44 1.54 -8.69 -3.65
C MET A 44 1.09 -7.24 -3.75
N LEU A 45 1.91 -6.33 -3.21
CA LEU A 45 1.73 -4.90 -3.31
C LEU A 45 2.93 -4.28 -3.99
N PHE A 46 2.67 -3.46 -5.00
CA PHE A 46 3.68 -2.65 -5.68
C PHE A 46 3.27 -1.19 -5.59
N PHE A 47 4.24 -0.30 -5.41
CA PHE A 47 3.99 1.13 -5.47
C PHE A 47 5.15 1.86 -6.13
N ARG A 48 4.82 2.90 -6.89
CA ARG A 48 5.82 3.76 -7.52
C ARG A 48 6.33 4.75 -6.49
N LEU A 49 7.62 4.65 -6.19
CA LEU A 49 8.33 5.62 -5.37
C LEU A 49 8.84 6.77 -6.25
N ILE A 50 8.28 7.97 -6.06
CA ILE A 50 8.90 9.21 -6.53
C ILE A 50 9.81 9.73 -5.42
N LYS A 51 11.07 9.99 -5.76
CA LYS A 51 12.25 10.27 -4.90
C LYS A 51 12.08 11.36 -3.82
N ILE A 52 10.97 12.12 -3.83
CA ILE A 52 10.70 13.26 -2.94
C ILE A 52 10.25 12.85 -1.53
N LEU A 53 9.84 11.59 -1.31
CA LEU A 53 9.31 11.11 -0.02
C LEU A 53 10.29 10.22 0.78
N ILE A 54 11.60 10.27 0.53
CA ILE A 54 12.57 9.69 1.47
C ILE A 54 12.84 10.73 2.56
N GLN A 55 11.88 10.94 3.45
CA GLN A 55 12.17 11.54 4.74
C GLN A 55 12.54 10.42 5.70
N ASN A 56 13.81 10.38 6.08
CA ASN A 56 14.37 9.61 7.19
C ASN A 56 14.20 8.09 7.09
N GLY A 57 15.00 7.47 6.21
CA GLY A 57 15.69 6.18 6.48
C GLY A 57 14.86 4.95 6.84
N THR A 58 13.54 5.05 6.90
CA THR A 58 12.64 3.95 7.23
C THR A 58 11.91 3.64 5.94
N LEU A 59 12.61 2.92 5.05
CA LEU A 59 11.93 1.92 4.24
C LEU A 59 11.26 1.02 5.26
N ILE A 60 10.01 1.32 5.58
CA ILE A 60 9.09 0.38 6.18
C ILE A 60 8.94 -0.69 5.10
N CYS A 61 9.92 -1.59 5.05
CA CYS A 61 9.65 -2.99 5.09
C CYS A 61 8.60 -3.18 6.17
N PHE A 62 7.33 -3.04 5.78
CA PHE A 62 6.32 -3.99 6.19
C PHE A 62 6.83 -5.34 5.67
N LEU A 63 7.90 -5.84 6.31
CA LEU A 63 8.05 -7.24 6.61
C LEU A 63 6.67 -7.60 7.13
N TRP A 64 5.94 -8.28 6.26
CA TRP A 64 4.75 -9.02 6.60
C TRP A 64 5.21 -10.11 7.58
N ASN A 65 5.55 -9.70 8.79
CA ASN A 65 5.87 -10.54 9.93
C ASN A 65 4.94 -10.16 11.09
N GLN A 66 3.66 -10.03 10.76
CA GLN A 66 2.55 -10.09 11.69
C GLN A 66 1.31 -10.62 10.95
N VAL A 67 1.36 -11.90 10.60
CA VAL A 67 0.16 -12.75 10.66
C VAL A 67 0.65 -14.10 11.19
N ALA A 68 0.22 -14.41 12.41
CA ALA A 68 0.04 -15.72 13.06
C ALA A 68 1.00 -16.87 12.69
#